data_AF-A0A2P2LLW2-F1
#
_entry.id   AF-A0A2P2LLW2-F1
#
_cell.length_a   1.000
_cell.length_b   1.000
_cell.length_c   1.000
_cell.angle_alpha   90.00
_cell.angle_beta   90.00
_cell.angle_gamma   90.00
#
_symmetry.space_group_name_H-M   'P 1'
#
loop_
_entity.id
_entity.type
_entity.pdbx_description
1 polymer ?
#
loop_
_entity_poly.entity_id
_entity_poly.type
_entity_poly.pdbx_seq_one_letter_code
_entity_poly.pdbx_strand_id
1 'polypeptide(L)'
;MVINNLFRSTLKTQLGSYFKHGVTSGRSQDHFIRAQLLARLYGSEVSLEKDDSTTVLKDGESFKGHDMLAPFTAGWQSTDTNPLVIEKSEGSYVFDSRGKKYLDSLAGLWCTALGGNEPRLVAAATAQLNTLPFYHSFWNRTTKPSLDLARELVDTFTARKMGKAFFTNSGSEANDTQVHPI
;
A
#
# COMPACT_ATOMS: atom_id res chain seq x y z
N MET A 1 26.48 -50.78 35.15
CA MET A 1 27.33 -49.85 35.92
C MET A 1 26.67 -48.48 35.85
N VAL A 2 26.04 -48.08 36.96
CA VAL A 2 25.51 -46.74 37.36
C VAL A 2 24.49 -46.10 36.38
N ILE A 3 23.16 -46.25 36.50
CA ILE A 3 22.18 -45.73 37.49
C ILE A 3 22.25 -44.20 37.67
N ASN A 4 21.23 -43.49 37.17
CA ASN A 4 20.51 -42.52 38.01
C ASN A 4 19.04 -42.35 37.59
N ASN A 5 18.19 -42.81 38.50
CA ASN A 5 16.75 -42.63 38.55
C ASN A 5 16.41 -41.22 39.05
N LEU A 6 15.22 -40.73 38.74
CA LEU A 6 14.16 -40.36 39.72
C LEU A 6 12.99 -39.72 38.94
N PHE A 7 11.86 -40.42 38.83
CA PHE A 7 10.61 -40.18 39.58
C PHE A 7 9.96 -38.83 39.24
N ARG A 8 8.65 -38.66 38.98
CA ARG A 8 7.45 -39.51 38.91
C ARG A 8 6.33 -38.57 38.38
N SER A 9 5.30 -39.10 37.74
CA SER A 9 4.04 -38.38 37.47
C SER A 9 3.25 -38.12 38.77
N THR A 10 2.35 -37.12 38.79
CA THR A 10 0.87 -37.26 38.94
C THR A 10 0.20 -35.92 39.35
N LEU A 11 -0.96 -35.66 38.73
CA LEU A 11 -2.06 -34.70 38.95
C LEU A 11 -2.05 -33.75 40.17
N LYS A 12 -2.61 -32.54 39.93
CA LYS A 12 -3.78 -32.03 40.69
C LYS A 12 -4.55 -30.95 39.91
N THR A 13 -5.78 -31.28 39.57
CA THR A 13 -6.89 -30.37 39.21
C THR A 13 -7.55 -29.86 40.50
N GLN A 14 -8.02 -28.60 40.52
CA GLN A 14 -9.26 -28.08 41.16
C GLN A 14 -9.16 -26.53 41.21
N LEU A 15 -10.07 -25.83 40.51
CA LEU A 15 -11.20 -25.02 41.04
C LEU A 15 -10.73 -23.83 41.90
N GLY A 16 -11.18 -22.58 41.72
CA GLY A 16 -12.25 -21.97 40.95
C GLY A 16 -12.66 -20.65 41.63
N SER A 17 -13.53 -19.88 40.96
CA SER A 17 -14.33 -18.75 41.49
C SER A 17 -13.61 -17.39 41.62
N TYR A 18 -14.19 -16.21 41.39
CA TYR A 18 -15.56 -15.73 41.15
C TYR A 18 -15.45 -14.47 40.24
N PHE A 19 -16.20 -14.38 39.14
CA PHE A 19 -16.54 -13.08 38.55
C PHE A 19 -18.01 -12.80 38.82
N LYS A 20 -18.25 -12.01 39.89
CA LYS A 20 -19.54 -11.41 40.17
C LYS A 20 -19.87 -10.37 39.09
N HIS A 21 -21.14 -10.37 38.69
CA HIS A 21 -21.74 -9.35 37.83
C HIS A 21 -21.51 -7.95 38.40
N GLY A 22 -20.84 -7.10 37.62
CA GLY A 22 -20.89 -5.66 37.74
C GLY A 22 -21.59 -5.11 36.51
N VAL A 23 -22.85 -4.73 36.65
CA VAL A 23 -23.55 -3.88 35.70
C VAL A 23 -22.81 -2.54 35.70
N THR A 24 -22.02 -2.28 34.66
CA THR A 24 -21.57 -0.93 34.37
C THR A 24 -22.22 -0.52 33.06
N SER A 25 -23.22 0.35 33.17
CA SER A 25 -23.69 1.21 32.09
C SER A 25 -22.50 2.07 31.62
N GLY A 26 -21.69 1.50 30.73
CA GLY A 26 -20.43 2.05 30.22
C GLY A 26 -20.58 2.37 28.75
N ARG A 27 -21.14 3.55 28.50
CA ARG A 27 -20.97 4.42 27.32
C ARG A 27 -20.14 3.81 26.18
N SER A 28 -20.77 3.61 25.03
CA SER A 28 -20.19 3.18 23.73
C SER A 28 -18.86 3.87 23.33
N GLN A 29 -18.55 5.02 23.92
CA GLN A 29 -17.28 5.74 23.75
C GLN A 29 -16.05 5.01 24.32
N ASP A 30 -16.15 4.24 25.41
CA ASP A 30 -14.97 3.60 26.04
C ASP A 30 -14.42 2.44 25.21
N HIS A 31 -15.29 1.71 24.52
CA HIS A 31 -14.89 0.67 23.55
C HIS A 31 -14.19 1.26 22.32
N PHE A 32 -14.64 2.43 21.87
CA PHE A 32 -14.03 3.16 20.76
C PHE A 32 -12.60 3.61 21.08
N ILE A 33 -12.40 4.18 22.28
CA ILE A 33 -11.08 4.63 22.73
C ILE A 33 -10.14 3.43 22.93
N ARG A 34 -10.61 2.34 23.53
CA ARG A 34 -9.78 1.12 23.66
C ARG A 34 -9.39 0.52 22.31
N ALA A 35 -10.29 0.50 21.34
CA ALA A 35 -9.98 -0.01 20.00
C ALA A 35 -8.93 0.86 19.29
N GLN A 36 -9.03 2.19 19.38
CA GLN A 36 -8.04 3.11 18.83
C GLN A 36 -6.67 2.97 19.52
N LEU A 37 -6.66 2.81 20.85
CA LEU A 37 -5.42 2.64 21.61
C LEU A 37 -4.74 1.31 21.28
N LEU A 38 -5.51 0.23 21.12
CA LEU A 38 -4.99 -1.07 20.70
C LEU A 38 -4.49 -1.05 19.26
N ALA A 39 -5.21 -0.41 18.32
CA ALA A 39 -4.74 -0.23 16.95
C ALA A 39 -3.44 0.58 16.88
N ARG A 40 -3.22 1.50 17.83
CA ARG A 40 -1.97 2.25 17.98
C ARG A 40 -0.83 1.37 18.52
N LEU A 41 -1.12 0.48 19.45
CA LEU A 41 -0.13 -0.44 20.04
C LEU A 41 0.27 -1.59 19.09
N TYR A 42 -0.63 -2.04 18.22
CA TYR A 42 -0.38 -3.10 17.23
C TYR A 42 -0.02 -2.57 15.82
N GLY A 43 -0.09 -1.25 15.61
CA GLY A 43 0.46 -0.66 14.40
C GLY A 43 1.95 -0.93 14.35
N SER A 44 2.46 -1.37 13.20
CA SER A 44 3.90 -1.36 12.99
C SER A 44 4.35 0.09 13.05
N GLU A 45 4.84 0.53 14.20
CA GLU A 45 5.79 1.62 14.21
C GLU A 45 6.94 1.11 13.35
N VAL A 46 7.09 1.67 12.15
CA VAL A 46 8.41 1.69 11.54
C VAL A 46 9.30 2.21 12.65
N SER A 47 10.29 1.41 13.07
CA SER A 47 11.31 1.84 14.01
C SER A 47 12.07 2.98 13.34
N LEU A 48 11.48 4.17 13.40
CA LEU A 48 12.20 5.41 13.30
C LEU A 48 13.11 5.34 14.50
N GLU A 49 14.41 5.19 14.22
CA GLU A 49 15.41 5.53 15.21
C GLU A 49 14.98 6.82 15.89
N LYS A 50 15.13 6.85 17.21
CA LYS A 50 14.79 7.98 18.04
C LYS A 50 15.74 9.12 17.64
N ASP A 51 15.38 9.83 16.58
CA ASP A 51 16.15 10.93 16.02
C ASP A 51 15.91 12.11 16.96
N ASP A 52 16.76 12.20 17.98
CA ASP A 52 16.96 13.40 18.80
C ASP A 52 17.54 14.57 17.97
N SER A 53 17.70 14.38 16.66
CA SER A 53 18.03 15.43 15.73
C SER A 53 16.76 16.09 15.22
N THR A 54 16.57 17.33 15.63
CA THR A 54 15.84 18.36 14.90
C THR A 54 16.40 18.46 13.47
N THR A 55 16.03 17.56 12.56
CA THR A 55 16.54 17.51 11.18
C THR A 55 15.38 17.64 10.19
N VAL A 56 14.78 18.82 10.29
CA VAL A 56 14.34 19.74 9.22
C VAL A 56 14.48 19.16 7.80
N LEU A 57 13.37 19.08 7.03
CA LEU A 57 13.39 18.89 5.57
C LEU A 57 14.37 19.89 4.91
N LYS A 58 14.72 19.75 3.63
CA LYS A 58 15.53 20.76 2.92
C LYS A 58 15.01 22.20 3.12
N ASP A 59 13.69 22.35 3.32
CA ASP A 59 13.02 23.63 3.60
C ASP A 59 12.35 23.73 4.99
N GLY A 60 12.49 22.71 5.85
CA GLY A 60 11.93 22.69 7.21
C GLY A 60 10.42 22.56 7.35
N GLU A 61 9.72 22.27 6.26
CA GLU A 61 8.29 21.99 6.31
C GLU A 61 7.99 20.66 7.04
N SER A 62 6.83 20.56 7.65
CA SER A 62 6.35 19.34 8.32
C SER A 62 5.03 18.97 7.70
N PHE A 63 4.88 17.73 7.24
CA PHE A 63 3.63 17.19 6.67
C PHE A 63 2.80 16.43 7.71
N LYS A 64 3.14 16.52 9.00
CA LYS A 64 2.32 15.99 10.09
C LYS A 64 0.93 16.61 10.07
N GLY A 65 -0.11 15.79 10.10
CA GLY A 65 -1.49 16.26 9.98
C GLY A 65 -1.87 16.65 8.55
N HIS A 66 -1.24 16.06 7.54
CA HIS A 66 -1.55 16.32 6.13
C HIS A 66 -3.02 16.00 5.78
N ASP A 67 -3.54 16.70 4.78
CA ASP A 67 -4.94 16.57 4.34
C ASP A 67 -5.23 15.29 3.50
N MET A 68 -4.19 14.51 3.16
CA MET A 68 -4.35 13.27 2.40
C MET A 68 -4.90 12.12 3.26
N LEU A 69 -5.98 11.48 2.78
CA LEU A 69 -6.42 10.17 3.28
C LEU A 69 -5.55 9.07 2.66
N ALA A 70 -4.50 8.67 3.37
CA ALA A 70 -3.58 7.65 2.91
C ALA A 70 -4.25 6.26 2.85
N PRO A 71 -4.20 5.55 1.70
CA PRO A 71 -4.81 4.24 1.56
C PRO A 71 -4.13 3.23 2.48
N PHE A 72 -4.89 2.27 3.00
CA PHE A 72 -4.41 1.23 3.92
C PHE A 72 -3.61 1.76 5.14
N THR A 73 -3.87 3.01 5.55
CA THR A 73 -3.16 3.68 6.66
C THR A 73 -4.12 3.97 7.80
N ALA A 74 -3.71 3.72 9.04
CA ALA A 74 -4.53 4.05 10.19
C ALA A 74 -4.61 5.57 10.37
N GLY A 75 -5.81 6.13 10.56
CA GLY A 75 -6.01 7.59 10.56
C GLY A 75 -5.14 8.36 11.55
N TRP A 76 -4.81 7.76 12.70
CA TRP A 76 -3.92 8.39 13.68
C TRP A 76 -2.49 8.58 13.16
N GLN A 77 -2.01 7.72 12.24
CA GLN A 77 -0.67 7.85 11.68
C GLN A 77 -0.55 9.13 10.86
N SER A 78 -1.55 9.43 10.02
CA SER A 78 -1.59 10.67 9.23
C SER A 78 -1.65 11.93 10.10
N THR A 79 -2.28 11.86 11.27
CA THR A 79 -2.39 13.00 12.21
C THR A 79 -1.13 13.18 13.06
N ASP A 80 -0.58 12.08 13.57
CA ASP A 80 0.40 12.13 14.66
C ASP A 80 1.85 12.04 14.18
N THR A 81 2.08 11.56 12.95
CA THR A 81 3.42 11.31 12.39
C THR A 81 3.64 12.06 11.08
N ASN A 82 4.91 12.31 10.75
CA ASN A 82 5.28 12.80 9.43
C ASN A 82 5.36 11.62 8.44
N PRO A 83 4.81 11.74 7.22
CA PRO A 83 4.97 10.73 6.19
C PRO A 83 6.41 10.70 5.67
N LEU A 84 6.85 9.55 5.18
CA LEU A 84 8.07 9.45 4.39
C LEU A 84 7.80 9.99 2.98
N VAL A 85 8.41 11.11 2.64
CA VAL A 85 8.25 11.74 1.32
C VAL A 85 9.33 11.25 0.37
N ILE A 86 8.94 10.61 -0.73
CA ILE A 86 9.83 10.17 -1.81
C ILE A 86 9.86 11.24 -2.90
N GLU A 87 11.04 11.74 -3.26
CA GLU A 87 11.21 12.84 -4.23
C GLU A 87 11.68 12.38 -5.61
N LYS A 88 12.48 11.31 -5.66
CA LYS A 88 13.11 10.85 -6.90
C LYS A 88 13.12 9.33 -6.97
N SER A 89 13.05 8.80 -8.19
CA SER A 89 13.34 7.40 -8.50
C SER A 89 14.38 7.28 -9.62
N GLU A 90 15.21 6.25 -9.57
CA GLU A 90 16.23 5.94 -10.59
C GLU A 90 16.48 4.43 -10.62
N GLY A 91 16.06 3.77 -11.69
CA GLY A 91 16.11 2.30 -11.79
C GLY A 91 15.33 1.66 -10.64
N SER A 92 15.95 0.71 -9.93
CA SER A 92 15.34 0.05 -8.76
C SER A 92 15.50 0.81 -7.44
N TYR A 93 15.89 2.09 -7.46
CA TYR A 93 16.11 2.88 -6.26
C TYR A 93 15.19 4.09 -6.18
N VAL A 94 14.83 4.47 -4.95
CA VAL A 94 14.10 5.70 -4.64
C VAL A 94 14.87 6.53 -3.62
N PHE A 95 14.63 7.83 -3.60
CA PHE A 95 15.29 8.79 -2.72
C PHE A 95 14.23 9.58 -1.96
N ASP A 96 14.36 9.64 -0.63
CA ASP A 96 13.50 10.52 0.17
C ASP A 96 13.89 11.99 0.03
N SER A 97 13.07 12.88 0.58
CA SER A 97 13.30 14.32 0.58
C SER A 97 14.56 14.78 1.33
N ARG A 98 15.12 13.91 2.15
CA ARG A 98 16.40 14.12 2.84
C ARG A 98 17.59 13.56 2.04
N GLY A 99 17.33 13.00 0.86
CA GLY A 99 18.34 12.41 -0.02
C GLY A 99 18.75 10.99 0.35
N LYS A 100 18.10 10.35 1.33
CA LYS A 100 18.39 8.96 1.69
C LYS A 100 17.92 8.04 0.58
N LYS A 101 18.83 7.16 0.14
CA LYS A 101 18.60 6.18 -0.93
C LYS A 101 18.03 4.88 -0.36
N TYR A 102 17.00 4.36 -1.00
CA TYR A 102 16.33 3.10 -0.66
C TYR A 102 16.28 2.19 -1.89
N LEU A 103 16.50 0.89 -1.66
CA LEU A 103 16.20 -0.13 -2.66
C LEU A 103 14.69 -0.36 -2.68
N ASP A 104 14.05 -0.16 -3.83
CA ASP A 104 12.66 -0.52 -4.04
C ASP A 104 12.56 -1.99 -4.45
N SER A 105 12.46 -2.86 -3.45
CA SER A 105 12.35 -4.31 -3.66
C SER A 105 10.96 -4.77 -4.07
N LEU A 106 9.97 -3.88 -4.11
CA LEU A 106 8.57 -4.20 -4.40
C LEU A 106 8.07 -3.60 -5.73
N ALA A 107 8.93 -2.87 -6.44
CA ALA A 107 8.56 -2.12 -7.64
C ALA A 107 7.34 -1.21 -7.37
N GLY A 108 7.45 -0.42 -6.29
CA GLY A 108 6.42 0.44 -5.72
C GLY A 108 5.32 -0.39 -5.07
N LEU A 109 4.34 -0.79 -5.88
CA LEU A 109 3.30 -1.75 -5.53
C LEU A 109 3.11 -2.71 -6.71
N TRP A 110 4.20 -3.43 -7.04
CA TRP A 110 4.23 -4.46 -8.09
C TRP A 110 3.98 -3.93 -9.51
N CYS A 111 4.27 -2.64 -9.77
CA CYS A 111 3.88 -1.97 -11.02
C CYS A 111 5.03 -1.30 -11.78
N THR A 112 6.15 -0.94 -11.14
CA THR A 112 7.27 -0.25 -11.79
C THR A 112 8.31 -1.23 -12.36
N ALA A 113 7.88 -2.15 -13.23
CA ALA A 113 8.74 -3.23 -13.74
C ALA A 113 10.00 -2.76 -14.50
N LEU A 114 9.95 -1.59 -15.14
CA LEU A 114 11.10 -0.97 -15.84
C LEU A 114 11.95 -0.08 -14.93
N GLY A 115 11.60 0.02 -13.65
CA GLY A 115 12.21 0.94 -12.70
C GLY A 115 11.72 2.38 -12.83
N GLY A 116 12.22 3.23 -11.95
CA GLY A 116 11.95 4.65 -11.92
C GLY A 116 12.71 5.44 -12.99
N ASN A 117 12.03 6.46 -13.54
CA ASN A 117 12.59 7.43 -14.48
C ASN A 117 13.13 6.83 -15.81
N GLU A 118 12.39 5.89 -16.41
CA GLU A 118 12.72 5.33 -17.74
C GLU A 118 12.55 6.40 -18.85
N PRO A 119 13.64 6.89 -19.48
CA PRO A 119 13.59 8.02 -20.39
C PRO A 119 12.69 7.78 -21.62
N ARG A 120 12.61 6.54 -22.11
CA ARG A 120 11.76 6.20 -23.26
C ARG A 120 10.28 6.38 -22.94
N LEU A 121 9.84 6.05 -21.72
CA LEU A 121 8.44 6.23 -21.30
C LEU A 121 8.11 7.71 -21.12
N VAL A 122 9.00 8.49 -20.50
CA VAL A 122 8.83 9.93 -20.34
C VAL A 122 8.68 10.61 -21.70
N ALA A 123 9.58 10.32 -22.65
CA ALA A 123 9.53 10.88 -23.99
C ALA A 123 8.22 10.53 -24.73
N ALA A 124 7.79 9.26 -24.65
CA ALA A 124 6.54 8.81 -25.29
C ALA A 124 5.31 9.50 -24.67
N ALA A 125 5.24 9.61 -23.35
CA ALA A 125 4.16 10.30 -22.65
C ALA A 125 4.11 11.79 -23.01
N THR A 126 5.25 12.50 -22.96
CA THR A 126 5.32 13.92 -23.32
C THR A 126 4.92 14.16 -24.77
N ALA A 127 5.36 13.32 -25.71
CA ALA A 127 4.99 13.44 -27.12
C ALA A 127 3.48 13.27 -27.33
N GLN A 128 2.86 12.28 -26.68
CA GLN A 128 1.42 12.06 -26.77
C GLN A 128 0.63 13.20 -26.10
N LEU A 129 1.06 13.69 -24.93
CA LEU A 129 0.45 14.83 -24.25
C LEU A 129 0.49 16.10 -25.12
N ASN A 130 1.60 16.38 -25.79
CA ASN A 130 1.69 17.51 -26.71
C ASN A 130 0.82 17.36 -27.97
N THR A 131 0.50 16.13 -28.36
CA THR A 131 -0.32 15.85 -29.55
C THR A 131 -1.81 15.85 -29.22
N LEU A 132 -2.22 15.06 -28.23
CA LEU A 132 -3.59 14.92 -27.76
C LEU A 132 -3.58 14.31 -26.35
N PRO A 133 -3.73 15.14 -25.29
CA PRO A 133 -3.74 14.64 -23.90
C PRO A 133 -4.89 13.70 -23.60
N PHE A 134 -6.07 13.97 -24.17
CA PHE A 134 -7.27 13.20 -23.91
C PHE A 134 -8.34 13.39 -25.00
N TYR A 135 -8.99 12.29 -25.37
CA TYR A 135 -10.30 12.28 -26.02
C TYR A 135 -11.01 10.96 -25.68
N HIS A 136 -12.34 10.96 -25.65
CA HIS A 136 -13.10 9.80 -25.19
C HIS A 136 -13.10 8.63 -26.20
N SER A 137 -13.39 7.42 -25.72
CA SER A 137 -13.52 6.21 -26.55
C SER A 137 -14.96 5.72 -26.83
N PHE A 138 -15.97 6.55 -26.51
CA PHE A 138 -17.38 6.23 -26.79
C PHE A 138 -17.74 6.31 -28.28
N TRP A 139 -18.76 5.54 -28.67
CA TRP A 139 -19.32 5.50 -30.01
C TRP A 139 -18.29 5.28 -31.12
N ASN A 140 -17.33 4.37 -30.97
CA ASN A 140 -16.31 4.10 -32.00
C ASN A 140 -15.45 5.33 -32.37
N ARG A 141 -15.20 6.22 -31.40
CA ARG A 141 -14.14 7.23 -31.48
C ARG A 141 -12.98 6.69 -30.63
N THR A 142 -11.74 6.93 -31.03
CA THR A 142 -10.58 6.43 -30.27
C THR A 142 -9.30 7.14 -30.71
N THR A 143 -8.17 6.78 -30.11
CA THR A 143 -6.83 7.28 -30.45
C THR A 143 -5.98 6.17 -31.06
N LYS A 144 -5.00 6.55 -31.88
CA LYS A 144 -4.06 5.59 -32.47
C LYS A 144 -3.32 4.74 -31.41
N PRO A 145 -2.80 5.30 -30.30
CA PRO A 145 -2.17 4.49 -29.26
C PRO A 145 -3.06 3.41 -28.67
N SER A 146 -4.35 3.67 -28.47
CA SER A 146 -5.30 2.68 -27.97
C SER A 146 -5.52 1.53 -28.95
N LEU A 147 -5.59 1.82 -30.25
CA LEU A 147 -5.71 0.79 -31.30
C LEU A 147 -4.45 -0.08 -31.39
N ASP A 148 -3.27 0.55 -31.38
CA ASP A 148 -1.99 -0.15 -31.42
C ASP A 148 -1.83 -1.06 -30.18
N LEU A 149 -2.11 -0.54 -28.98
CA LEU A 149 -2.04 -1.30 -27.73
C LEU A 149 -3.04 -2.47 -27.71
N ALA A 150 -4.27 -2.27 -28.16
CA ALA A 150 -5.26 -3.35 -28.22
C ALA A 150 -4.80 -4.48 -29.14
N ARG A 151 -4.16 -4.14 -30.26
CA ARG A 151 -3.59 -5.11 -31.19
C ARG A 151 -2.43 -5.87 -30.54
N GLU A 152 -1.48 -5.16 -29.94
CA GLU A 152 -0.30 -5.75 -29.29
C GLU A 152 -0.69 -6.69 -28.14
N LEU A 153 -1.66 -6.31 -27.30
CA LEU A 153 -2.15 -7.16 -26.21
C LEU A 153 -2.76 -8.46 -26.73
N VAL A 154 -3.67 -8.38 -27.73
CA VAL A 154 -4.30 -9.58 -28.30
C VAL A 154 -3.28 -10.51 -28.94
N ASP A 155 -2.25 -9.96 -29.59
CA ASP A 155 -1.20 -10.75 -30.23
C ASP A 155 -0.20 -11.35 -29.20
N THR A 156 0.04 -10.66 -28.08
CA THR A 156 0.97 -11.12 -27.02
C THR A 156 0.42 -12.32 -26.24
N PHE A 157 -0.87 -12.30 -25.90
CA PHE A 157 -1.49 -13.37 -25.10
C PHE A 157 -1.96 -14.54 -25.98
N THR A 158 -1.03 -15.44 -26.29
CA THR A 158 -1.26 -16.58 -27.22
C THR A 158 -1.77 -17.87 -26.55
N ALA A 159 -1.65 -18.00 -25.23
CA ALA A 159 -2.01 -19.22 -24.50
C ALA A 159 -3.49 -19.61 -24.65
N ARG A 160 -4.37 -18.61 -24.82
CA ARG A 160 -5.76 -18.77 -25.26
C ARG A 160 -6.06 -17.63 -26.22
N LYS A 161 -6.79 -17.92 -27.29
CA LYS A 161 -7.11 -16.91 -28.31
C LYS A 161 -8.00 -15.81 -27.70
N MET A 162 -7.43 -14.66 -27.42
CA MET A 162 -8.15 -13.46 -27.01
C MET A 162 -8.82 -12.80 -28.22
N GLY A 163 -10.01 -12.20 -28.02
CA GLY A 163 -10.78 -11.58 -29.10
C GLY A 163 -10.67 -10.07 -29.18
N LYS A 164 -10.83 -9.39 -28.03
CA LYS A 164 -10.87 -7.93 -27.89
C LYS A 164 -10.25 -7.52 -26.56
N ALA A 165 -9.77 -6.28 -26.49
CA ALA A 165 -9.31 -5.64 -25.28
C ALA A 165 -10.27 -4.51 -24.90
N PHE A 166 -10.57 -4.38 -23.61
CA PHE A 166 -11.27 -3.25 -23.02
C PHE A 166 -10.36 -2.60 -21.98
N PHE A 167 -10.31 -1.27 -21.95
CA PHE A 167 -9.36 -0.52 -21.15
C PHE A 167 -10.04 0.13 -19.94
N THR A 168 -9.44 -0.04 -18.77
CA THR A 168 -9.77 0.62 -17.52
C THR A 168 -8.52 1.25 -16.91
N ASN A 169 -8.67 2.05 -15.86
CA ASN A 169 -7.55 2.75 -15.22
C ASN A 169 -6.95 1.96 -14.04
N SER A 170 -7.66 0.95 -13.53
CA SER A 170 -7.19 0.09 -12.45
C SER A 170 -7.58 -1.38 -12.61
N GLY A 171 -6.88 -2.25 -11.88
CA GLY A 171 -7.24 -3.66 -11.78
C GLY A 171 -8.59 -3.90 -11.11
N SER A 172 -9.00 -3.05 -10.16
CA SER A 172 -10.32 -3.14 -9.53
C SER A 172 -11.45 -2.91 -10.54
N GLU A 173 -11.34 -1.89 -11.40
CA GLU A 173 -12.30 -1.63 -12.48
C GLU A 173 -12.29 -2.74 -13.54
N ALA A 174 -11.12 -3.34 -13.82
CA ALA A 174 -11.01 -4.48 -14.72
C ALA A 174 -11.78 -5.70 -14.17
N ASN A 175 -11.64 -5.97 -12.86
CA ASN A 175 -12.37 -7.03 -12.19
C ASN A 175 -13.88 -6.74 -12.14
N ASP A 176 -14.28 -5.49 -11.90
CA ASP A 176 -15.69 -5.10 -11.92
C ASP A 176 -16.31 -5.30 -13.32
N THR A 177 -15.57 -4.90 -14.37
CA THR A 177 -15.96 -5.15 -15.78
C THR A 177 -16.02 -6.65 -16.10
N GLN A 178 -15.16 -7.46 -15.49
CA GLN A 178 -15.20 -8.92 -15.68
C GLN A 178 -16.46 -9.54 -15.07
N VAL A 179 -16.91 -9.04 -13.91
CA VAL A 179 -18.15 -9.48 -13.26
C VAL A 179 -19.38 -8.94 -14.00
N HIS A 180 -19.28 -7.75 -14.57
CA HIS A 180 -20.32 -7.07 -15.34
C HIS A 180 -19.88 -6.87 -16.80
N PRO A 181 -19.87 -7.95 -17.61
CA PRO A 181 -19.39 -7.87 -18.98
C PRO A 181 -20.26 -6.93 -19.81
N ILE A 182 -19.57 -6.03 -20.52
CA ILE A 182 -20.12 -5.03 -21.44
C ILE A 182 -20.34 -5.58 -22.85
#